data_AF-A0A0D2WIP6-F1
#
_entry.id   AF-A0A0D2WIP6-F1
#
_cell.length_a   1.000
_cell.length_b   1.000
_cell.length_c   1.000
_cell.angle_alpha   90.00
_cell.angle_beta   90.00
_cell.angle_gamma   90.00
#
_symmetry.space_group_name_H-M   'P 1'
#
loop_
_entity.id
_entity.type
_entity.pdbx_description
1 polymer ?
#
loop_
_entity_poly.entity_id
_entity_poly.type
_entity_poly.pdbx_seq_one_letter_code
_entity_poly.pdbx_strand_id
1 'polypeptide(L)'
;MLYIKESLVILFVFLSAKRATINSMTAFNAATVAEAVSLLVTRLTAQQRDMSLLTAALSERATSTDGSAATPSAATAAPSAAASASAEPAAADSLATAIAALSVAGTHSLAYVVDQLDMAARVVDTAATHVALSFSSKPTIVESNPLFAKLLAAASSLASLAAALQIHPECSRPVWNYAKVQVFACFDALVEFASSLPREPSSSRISAAVVFEACGKFASLPRSNADAIKRELKSTFDLVQDASVELKEAIAEQTATDRSNVGDADDDDLDDPFGLGDEDPWTAEQITLAQSMLELIQATKKRVVERNVAFLKASEDDPMFKVAAINATSEWVTQVSPAVDSLVTALYSPDHPEAIREAATALKALS
;
A
#
# COMPACT_ATOMS: atom_id res chain seq x y z
N MET A 1 -3.90 13.08 -25.79
CA MET A 1 -3.31 13.06 -24.43
C MET A 1 -4.37 12.95 -23.33
N LEU A 2 -5.42 13.78 -23.33
CA LEU A 2 -6.49 13.78 -22.31
C LEU A 2 -7.05 12.38 -22.00
N TYR A 3 -7.40 11.62 -23.03
CA TYR A 3 -8.01 10.30 -22.90
C TYR A 3 -7.11 9.23 -22.23
N ILE A 4 -5.79 9.26 -22.44
CA ILE A 4 -4.87 8.25 -21.86
C ILE A 4 -4.65 8.54 -20.38
N LYS A 5 -4.52 9.84 -20.04
CA LYS A 5 -4.48 10.32 -18.66
C LYS A 5 -5.77 9.95 -17.92
N GLU A 6 -6.94 10.19 -18.52
CA GLU A 6 -8.23 9.86 -17.91
C GLU A 6 -8.40 8.35 -17.69
N SER A 7 -7.97 7.51 -18.62
CA SER A 7 -8.02 6.05 -18.44
C SER A 7 -7.07 5.52 -17.37
N LEU A 8 -5.87 6.10 -17.24
CA LEU A 8 -4.93 5.76 -16.16
C LEU A 8 -5.46 6.22 -14.80
N VAL A 9 -6.02 7.42 -14.72
CA VAL A 9 -6.63 7.94 -13.49
C VAL A 9 -7.85 7.09 -13.11
N ILE A 10 -8.76 6.77 -14.04
CA ILE A 10 -9.92 5.90 -13.78
C ILE A 10 -9.48 4.53 -13.30
N LEU A 11 -8.42 3.95 -13.89
CA LEU A 11 -7.86 2.68 -13.44
C LEU A 11 -7.34 2.77 -12.01
N PHE A 12 -6.42 3.69 -11.77
CA PHE A 12 -5.74 3.73 -10.49
C PHE A 12 -6.74 4.12 -9.40
N VAL A 13 -7.68 5.01 -9.69
CA VAL A 13 -8.83 5.30 -8.81
C VAL A 13 -9.71 4.07 -8.62
N PHE A 14 -9.93 3.21 -9.62
CA PHE A 14 -10.69 1.96 -9.43
C PHE A 14 -9.94 0.97 -8.52
N LEU A 15 -8.62 0.83 -8.69
CA LEU A 15 -7.77 0.00 -7.83
C LEU A 15 -7.69 0.56 -6.39
N SER A 16 -7.59 1.88 -6.24
CA SER A 16 -7.63 2.59 -4.95
C SER A 16 -9.03 2.59 -4.32
N ALA A 17 -10.11 2.67 -5.09
CA ALA A 17 -11.49 2.58 -4.57
C ALA A 17 -11.80 1.16 -4.11
N LYS A 18 -11.26 0.14 -4.80
CA LYS A 18 -11.31 -1.26 -4.34
C LYS A 18 -10.53 -1.47 -3.05
N ARG A 19 -9.58 -0.60 -2.66
CA ARG A 19 -8.90 -0.62 -1.34
C ARG A 19 -9.90 -0.59 -0.18
N ALA A 20 -10.97 0.20 -0.28
CA ALA A 20 -12.01 0.29 0.76
C ALA A 20 -12.81 -1.02 0.88
N THR A 21 -13.15 -1.64 -0.26
CA THR A 21 -13.84 -2.95 -0.30
C THR A 21 -12.92 -4.11 0.12
N ILE A 22 -11.62 -4.00 -0.17
CA ILE A 22 -10.60 -5.01 0.14
C ILE A 22 -10.23 -4.98 1.63
N ASN A 23 -10.21 -3.81 2.26
CA ASN A 23 -9.98 -3.70 3.70
C ASN A 23 -11.11 -4.34 4.52
N SER A 24 -12.33 -4.45 3.98
CA SER A 24 -13.46 -5.12 4.64
C SER A 24 -13.61 -6.60 4.27
N MET A 25 -12.84 -7.13 3.31
CA MET A 25 -12.93 -8.52 2.87
C MET A 25 -11.67 -9.28 3.26
N THR A 26 -11.82 -10.31 4.09
CA THR A 26 -10.78 -11.27 4.47
C THR A 26 -10.16 -12.03 3.30
N ALA A 27 -10.76 -11.94 2.10
CA ALA A 27 -10.24 -12.47 0.86
C ALA A 27 -10.10 -11.35 -0.18
N PHE A 28 -8.87 -10.92 -0.41
CA PHE A 28 -8.48 -10.29 -1.66
C PHE A 28 -8.63 -11.37 -2.74
N ASN A 29 -9.78 -11.44 -3.41
CA ASN A 29 -9.97 -12.48 -4.41
C ASN A 29 -9.03 -12.18 -5.59
N ALA A 30 -8.09 -13.08 -5.89
CA ALA A 30 -7.25 -12.99 -7.07
C ALA A 30 -8.07 -12.76 -8.35
N ALA A 31 -9.32 -13.24 -8.40
CA ALA A 31 -10.27 -12.97 -9.47
C ALA A 31 -10.64 -11.48 -9.57
N THR A 32 -10.73 -10.72 -8.47
CA THR A 32 -11.05 -9.29 -8.49
C THR A 32 -9.89 -8.45 -9.02
N VAL A 33 -8.64 -8.82 -8.70
CA VAL A 33 -7.46 -8.17 -9.30
C VAL A 33 -7.28 -8.60 -10.74
N ALA A 34 -7.45 -9.88 -11.05
CA ALA A 34 -7.43 -10.37 -12.43
C ALA A 34 -8.53 -9.72 -13.28
N GLU A 35 -9.73 -9.51 -12.73
CA GLU A 35 -10.83 -8.81 -13.38
C GLU A 35 -10.53 -7.32 -13.56
N ALA A 36 -9.97 -6.65 -12.54
CA ALA A 36 -9.55 -5.26 -12.66
C ALA A 36 -8.45 -5.07 -13.72
N VAL A 37 -7.45 -5.97 -13.74
CA VAL A 37 -6.36 -6.00 -14.73
C VAL A 37 -6.88 -6.40 -16.12
N SER A 38 -7.83 -7.32 -16.22
CA SER A 38 -8.43 -7.74 -17.50
C SER A 38 -9.31 -6.62 -18.10
N LEU A 39 -10.10 -5.94 -17.26
CA LEU A 39 -10.94 -4.81 -17.66
C LEU A 39 -10.07 -3.62 -18.08
N LEU A 40 -8.92 -3.43 -17.43
CA LEU A 40 -7.90 -2.48 -17.79
C LEU A 40 -7.28 -2.76 -19.16
N VAL A 41 -6.78 -3.99 -19.37
CA VAL A 41 -6.18 -4.41 -20.64
C VAL A 41 -7.21 -4.25 -21.76
N THR A 42 -8.47 -4.62 -21.52
CA THR A 42 -9.55 -4.47 -22.49
C THR A 42 -9.80 -3.01 -22.85
N ARG A 43 -9.89 -2.11 -21.85
CA ARG A 43 -10.13 -0.67 -22.10
C ARG A 43 -8.97 0.01 -22.81
N LEU A 44 -7.74 -0.30 -22.43
CA LEU A 44 -6.56 0.32 -23.07
C LEU A 44 -6.31 -0.25 -24.46
N THR A 45 -6.61 -1.52 -24.70
CA THR A 45 -6.55 -2.11 -26.05
C THR A 45 -7.63 -1.52 -26.95
N ALA A 46 -8.86 -1.33 -26.44
CA ALA A 46 -9.94 -0.66 -27.18
C ALA A 46 -9.56 0.79 -27.54
N GLN A 47 -9.01 1.51 -26.57
CA GLN A 47 -8.60 2.90 -26.75
C GLN A 47 -7.37 3.06 -27.67
N GLN A 48 -6.43 2.11 -27.63
CA GLN A 48 -5.29 2.07 -28.55
C GLN A 48 -5.76 1.77 -29.99
N ARG A 49 -6.80 0.93 -30.17
CA ARG A 49 -7.45 0.73 -31.47
C ARG A 49 -8.09 2.02 -31.98
N ASP A 50 -8.88 2.70 -31.16
CA ASP A 50 -9.56 3.94 -31.56
C ASP A 50 -8.55 5.03 -31.96
N MET A 51 -7.46 5.17 -31.20
CA MET A 51 -6.38 6.10 -31.55
C MET A 51 -5.64 5.71 -32.83
N SER A 52 -5.44 4.41 -33.08
CA SER A 52 -4.80 3.92 -34.31
C SER A 52 -5.69 4.18 -35.53
N LEU A 53 -7.00 3.97 -35.40
CA LEU A 53 -7.99 4.26 -36.45
C LEU A 53 -8.06 5.77 -36.76
N LEU A 54 -8.01 6.61 -35.73
CA LEU A 54 -8.03 8.07 -35.88
C LEU A 54 -6.75 8.58 -36.55
N THR A 55 -5.60 7.98 -36.21
CA THR A 55 -4.31 8.29 -36.86
C THR A 55 -4.30 7.84 -38.32
N ALA A 56 -4.83 6.66 -38.63
CA ALA A 56 -4.99 6.18 -40.00
C ALA A 56 -5.91 7.07 -40.84
N ALA A 57 -7.07 7.47 -40.28
CA ALA A 57 -8.02 8.36 -40.94
C ALA A 57 -7.44 9.77 -41.21
N LEU A 58 -6.62 10.29 -40.30
CA LEU A 58 -5.91 11.56 -40.52
C LEU A 58 -4.82 11.45 -41.58
N SER A 59 -4.12 10.31 -41.66
CA SER A 59 -3.13 10.03 -42.70
C SER A 59 -3.77 9.91 -44.09
N GLU A 60 -4.90 9.22 -44.22
CA GLU A 60 -5.65 9.12 -45.48
C GLU A 60 -6.16 10.48 -45.95
N ARG A 61 -6.62 11.32 -45.01
CA ARG A 61 -7.09 12.67 -45.32
C ARG A 61 -5.97 13.56 -45.85
N ALA A 62 -4.76 13.47 -45.27
CA ALA A 62 -3.58 14.19 -45.74
C ALA A 62 -3.18 13.79 -47.16
N THR A 63 -3.28 12.51 -47.51
CA THR A 63 -2.99 12.02 -48.88
C THR A 63 -4.08 12.34 -49.90
N SER A 64 -5.31 12.67 -49.46
CA SER A 64 -6.42 13.04 -50.34
C SER A 64 -6.43 14.51 -50.76
N THR A 65 -5.64 15.37 -50.09
CA THR A 65 -5.60 16.83 -50.32
C THR A 65 -4.58 17.30 -51.35
N ASP A 66 -3.76 16.42 -51.92
CA ASP A 66 -2.84 16.76 -53.05
C ASP A 66 -3.43 16.35 -54.40
N GLY A 67 -4.60 16.90 -54.69
CA GLY A 67 -5.35 16.65 -55.93
C GLY A 67 -5.60 17.92 -56.74
N SER A 68 -4.58 18.71 -57.07
CA SER A 68 -4.60 19.61 -58.24
C SER A 68 -3.23 20.22 -58.56
N ALA A 69 -2.46 19.57 -59.46
CA ALA A 69 -1.93 20.14 -60.71
C ALA A 69 -0.67 19.40 -61.24
N ALA A 70 -0.81 18.90 -62.48
CA ALA A 70 0.21 18.62 -63.51
C ALA A 70 1.04 17.30 -63.50
N THR A 71 0.86 16.55 -64.60
CA THR A 71 1.62 15.41 -65.16
C THR A 71 2.77 15.89 -66.10
N PRO A 72 3.66 15.02 -66.67
CA PRO A 72 4.58 14.06 -66.04
C PRO A 72 6.03 14.12 -66.63
N SER A 73 7.07 13.60 -65.95
CA SER A 73 8.25 13.05 -66.63
C SER A 73 9.12 12.13 -65.75
N ALA A 74 9.27 10.90 -66.24
CA ALA A 74 10.36 9.91 -66.10
C ALA A 74 11.04 9.63 -64.74
N ALA A 75 10.67 8.44 -64.25
CA ALA A 75 11.30 7.56 -63.27
C ALA A 75 12.85 7.45 -63.25
N THR A 76 13.41 7.29 -62.04
CA THR A 76 14.37 6.21 -61.71
C THR A 76 14.36 5.89 -60.20
N ALA A 77 14.01 4.64 -59.87
CA ALA A 77 14.43 3.75 -58.76
C ALA A 77 14.30 4.14 -57.24
N ALA A 78 13.29 3.52 -56.59
CA ALA A 78 13.29 2.61 -55.40
C ALA A 78 13.93 3.02 -54.04
N PRO A 79 13.64 2.33 -52.90
CA PRO A 79 12.63 1.30 -52.61
C PRO A 79 11.64 1.70 -51.47
N SER A 80 10.34 1.38 -51.56
CA SER A 80 9.68 0.20 -50.97
C SER A 80 10.19 -0.20 -49.57
N ALA A 81 9.38 0.08 -48.54
CA ALA A 81 9.34 -0.69 -47.31
C ALA A 81 7.90 -0.78 -46.82
N ALA A 82 7.27 -1.91 -47.15
CA ALA A 82 6.06 -2.36 -46.50
C ALA A 82 6.35 -2.61 -45.01
N ALA A 83 5.54 -2.02 -44.13
CA ALA A 83 5.45 -2.42 -42.73
C ALA A 83 3.98 -2.45 -42.33
N SER A 84 3.35 -3.59 -42.61
CA SER A 84 2.09 -4.01 -42.03
C SER A 84 2.23 -4.07 -40.51
N ALA A 85 1.55 -3.16 -39.80
CA ALA A 85 1.57 -3.08 -38.35
C ALA A 85 0.67 -4.15 -37.71
N SER A 86 1.30 -5.21 -37.19
CA SER A 86 0.74 -6.15 -36.22
C SER A 86 0.80 -5.53 -34.82
N ALA A 87 -0.29 -4.91 -34.37
CA ALA A 87 -0.42 -4.31 -33.03
C ALA A 87 -1.16 -5.23 -32.02
N GLU A 88 -1.22 -6.53 -32.30
CA GLU A 88 -1.82 -7.55 -31.43
C GLU A 88 -0.91 -8.12 -30.30
N PRO A 89 0.44 -7.93 -30.23
CA PRO A 89 1.25 -8.69 -29.25
C PRO A 89 1.21 -8.15 -27.81
N ALA A 90 0.99 -6.84 -27.58
CA ALA A 90 1.21 -6.24 -26.26
C ALA A 90 0.14 -6.63 -25.19
N ALA A 91 -1.11 -6.89 -25.59
CA ALA A 91 -2.17 -7.31 -24.68
C ALA A 91 -2.07 -8.81 -24.34
N ALA A 92 -1.66 -9.62 -25.32
CA ALA A 92 -1.34 -11.03 -25.12
C ALA A 92 -0.13 -11.20 -24.19
N ASP A 93 0.87 -10.31 -24.30
CA ASP A 93 2.05 -10.32 -23.43
C ASP A 93 1.72 -10.02 -21.97
N SER A 94 0.74 -9.15 -21.67
CA SER A 94 0.34 -8.84 -20.29
C SER A 94 -0.39 -10.01 -19.62
N LEU A 95 -1.30 -10.69 -20.34
CA LEU A 95 -1.97 -11.90 -19.84
C LEU A 95 -0.99 -13.08 -19.76
N ALA A 96 -0.08 -13.23 -20.72
CA ALA A 96 0.99 -14.23 -20.67
C ALA A 96 1.96 -13.96 -19.51
N THR A 97 2.24 -12.69 -19.20
CA THR A 97 3.05 -12.29 -18.03
C THR A 97 2.31 -12.59 -16.73
N ALA A 98 1.00 -12.37 -16.65
CA ALA A 98 0.18 -12.74 -15.51
C ALA A 98 0.09 -14.27 -15.32
N ILE A 99 -0.08 -15.01 -16.41
CA ILE A 99 -0.07 -16.49 -16.42
C ILE A 99 1.32 -17.03 -16.06
N ALA A 100 2.40 -16.41 -16.53
CA ALA A 100 3.77 -16.75 -16.14
C ALA A 100 4.03 -16.45 -14.66
N ALA A 101 3.55 -15.31 -14.14
CA ALA A 101 3.62 -14.98 -12.71
C ALA A 101 2.79 -15.94 -11.84
N LEU A 102 1.63 -16.40 -12.33
CA LEU A 102 0.84 -17.44 -11.67
C LEU A 102 1.52 -18.82 -11.72
N SER A 103 2.24 -19.13 -12.82
CA SER A 103 3.11 -20.31 -12.92
C SER A 103 4.28 -20.26 -11.93
N VAL A 104 4.68 -19.05 -11.48
CA VAL A 104 5.77 -18.86 -10.52
C VAL A 104 5.34 -19.20 -9.08
N ALA A 105 4.05 -19.03 -8.74
CA ALA A 105 3.54 -19.12 -7.38
C ALA A 105 3.62 -20.52 -6.74
N GLY A 106 3.91 -21.59 -7.51
CA GLY A 106 4.09 -22.95 -7.00
C GLY A 106 5.41 -23.62 -7.39
N THR A 107 6.28 -22.93 -8.11
CA THR A 107 7.53 -23.48 -8.67
C THR A 107 8.79 -22.82 -8.12
N HIS A 108 8.66 -21.62 -7.55
CA HIS A 108 9.77 -20.87 -6.97
C HIS A 108 9.56 -20.61 -5.48
N SER A 109 10.64 -20.35 -4.75
CA SER A 109 10.58 -20.02 -3.32
C SER A 109 9.87 -18.68 -3.07
N LEU A 110 9.27 -18.52 -1.87
CA LEU A 110 8.67 -17.26 -1.43
C LEU A 110 9.61 -16.04 -1.60
N ALA A 111 10.87 -16.18 -1.20
CA ALA A 111 11.87 -15.11 -1.29
C ALA A 111 12.06 -14.61 -2.73
N TYR A 112 12.13 -15.54 -3.68
CA TYR A 112 12.24 -15.22 -5.10
C TYR A 112 11.04 -14.38 -5.58
N VAL A 113 9.82 -14.75 -5.22
CA VAL A 113 8.61 -14.00 -5.62
C VAL A 113 8.62 -12.59 -5.03
N VAL A 114 9.05 -12.43 -3.77
CA VAL A 114 9.21 -11.12 -3.13
C VAL A 114 10.29 -10.28 -3.82
N ASP A 115 11.41 -10.87 -4.22
CA ASP A 115 12.45 -10.16 -4.97
C ASP A 115 11.97 -9.75 -6.37
N GLN A 116 11.18 -10.59 -7.05
CA GLN A 116 10.55 -10.21 -8.32
C GLN A 116 9.58 -9.03 -8.14
N LEU A 117 8.87 -8.96 -7.01
CA LEU A 117 8.00 -7.84 -6.68
C LEU A 117 8.79 -6.53 -6.51
N ASP A 118 9.94 -6.57 -5.83
CA ASP A 118 10.87 -5.41 -5.74
C ASP A 118 11.39 -5.00 -7.13
N MET A 119 11.80 -5.97 -7.95
CA MET A 119 12.24 -5.70 -9.31
C MET A 119 11.14 -5.04 -10.15
N ALA A 120 9.91 -5.53 -10.08
CA ALA A 120 8.77 -4.94 -10.78
C ALA A 120 8.49 -3.50 -10.33
N ALA A 121 8.58 -3.21 -9.03
CA ALA A 121 8.43 -1.85 -8.50
C ALA A 121 9.52 -0.90 -9.06
N ARG A 122 10.76 -1.35 -9.19
CA ARG A 122 11.85 -0.56 -9.82
C ARG A 122 11.59 -0.27 -11.29
N VAL A 123 10.98 -1.21 -12.01
CA VAL A 123 10.58 -1.00 -13.41
C VAL A 123 9.44 0.03 -13.50
N VAL A 124 8.49 0.01 -12.57
CA VAL A 124 7.43 1.04 -12.46
C VAL A 124 8.05 2.42 -12.24
N ASP A 125 8.95 2.56 -11.28
CA ASP A 125 9.67 3.81 -11.00
C ASP A 125 10.44 4.33 -12.23
N THR A 126 11.19 3.45 -12.90
CA THR A 126 11.93 3.79 -14.12
C THR A 126 10.98 4.27 -15.22
N ALA A 127 9.85 3.58 -15.42
CA ALA A 127 8.86 3.96 -16.42
C ALA A 127 8.19 5.29 -16.09
N ALA A 128 7.85 5.55 -14.82
CA ALA A 128 7.27 6.82 -14.37
C ALA A 128 8.27 7.97 -14.55
N THR A 129 9.55 7.74 -14.23
CA THR A 129 10.63 8.71 -14.45
C THR A 129 10.79 9.05 -15.93
N HIS A 130 10.74 8.06 -16.82
CA HIS A 130 10.77 8.32 -18.26
C HIS A 130 9.58 9.15 -18.75
N VAL A 131 8.38 8.89 -18.23
CA VAL A 131 7.19 9.72 -18.53
C VAL A 131 7.42 11.17 -18.04
N ALA A 132 7.89 11.35 -16.80
CA ALA A 132 8.13 12.67 -16.22
C ALA A 132 9.18 13.49 -17.01
N LEU A 133 10.30 12.86 -17.37
CA LEU A 133 11.36 13.48 -18.17
C LEU A 133 10.87 13.84 -19.57
N SER A 134 10.16 12.91 -20.21
CA SER A 134 9.62 13.13 -21.55
C SER A 134 8.67 14.32 -21.56
N PHE A 135 7.72 14.38 -20.63
CA PHE A 135 6.76 15.49 -20.52
C PHE A 135 7.42 16.85 -20.24
N SER A 136 8.57 16.86 -19.56
CA SER A 136 9.36 18.09 -19.35
C SER A 136 9.94 18.64 -20.65
N SER A 137 10.09 17.79 -21.68
CA SER A 137 10.62 18.15 -23.03
C SER A 137 9.54 18.39 -24.09
N LYS A 138 8.27 18.37 -23.69
CA LYS A 138 7.09 18.55 -24.55
C LYS A 138 6.91 17.51 -25.67
N PRO A 139 6.63 16.24 -25.34
CA PRO A 139 6.58 15.16 -26.31
C PRO A 139 5.29 15.22 -27.12
N THR A 140 5.38 14.78 -28.38
CA THR A 140 4.21 14.55 -29.23
C THR A 140 3.38 13.38 -28.72
N ILE A 141 2.14 13.24 -29.22
CA ILE A 141 1.27 12.11 -28.89
C ILE A 141 1.91 10.77 -29.30
N VAL A 142 2.58 10.74 -30.46
CA VAL A 142 3.26 9.55 -30.98
C VAL A 142 4.41 9.11 -30.07
N GLU A 143 5.17 10.08 -29.53
CA GLU A 143 6.26 9.82 -28.58
C GLU A 143 5.76 9.43 -27.18
N SER A 144 4.59 9.93 -26.78
CA SER A 144 4.03 9.70 -25.44
C SER A 144 3.35 8.33 -25.29
N ASN A 145 2.68 7.85 -26.34
CA ASN A 145 1.98 6.56 -26.35
C ASN A 145 2.83 5.36 -25.88
N PRO A 146 4.04 5.13 -26.43
CA PRO A 146 4.87 3.99 -26.00
C PRO A 146 5.36 4.13 -24.55
N LEU A 147 5.49 5.35 -24.01
CA LEU A 147 5.89 5.57 -22.63
C LEU A 147 4.77 5.19 -21.65
N PHE A 148 3.53 5.59 -21.94
CA PHE A 148 2.37 5.18 -21.15
C PHE A 148 2.11 3.68 -21.25
N ALA A 149 2.28 3.07 -22.43
CA ALA A 149 2.17 1.63 -22.59
C ALA A 149 3.21 0.87 -21.72
N LYS A 150 4.45 1.36 -21.66
CA LYS A 150 5.49 0.79 -20.78
C LYS A 150 5.15 0.94 -19.30
N LEU A 151 4.69 2.11 -18.87
CA LEU A 151 4.27 2.35 -17.47
C LEU A 151 3.12 1.43 -17.07
N LEU A 152 2.13 1.28 -17.94
CA LEU A 152 1.01 0.37 -17.73
C LEU A 152 1.46 -1.10 -17.64
N ALA A 153 2.32 -1.54 -18.55
CA ALA A 153 2.85 -2.90 -18.55
C ALA A 153 3.62 -3.20 -17.25
N ALA A 154 4.43 -2.24 -16.80
CA ALA A 154 5.14 -2.34 -15.52
C ALA A 154 4.18 -2.44 -14.33
N ALA A 155 3.15 -1.59 -14.28
CA ALA A 155 2.14 -1.62 -13.21
C ALA A 155 1.32 -2.92 -13.22
N SER A 156 1.02 -3.45 -14.41
CA SER A 156 0.30 -4.73 -14.58
C SER A 156 1.15 -5.92 -14.14
N SER A 157 2.46 -5.89 -14.43
CA SER A 157 3.41 -6.90 -13.95
C SER A 157 3.50 -6.89 -12.42
N LEU A 158 3.58 -5.71 -11.79
CA LEU A 158 3.56 -5.56 -10.33
C LEU A 158 2.27 -6.15 -9.72
N ALA A 159 1.09 -5.83 -10.28
CA ALA A 159 -0.18 -6.38 -9.82
C ALA A 159 -0.23 -7.92 -9.96
N SER A 160 0.30 -8.46 -11.04
CA SER A 160 0.32 -9.90 -11.30
C SER A 160 1.22 -10.64 -10.31
N LEU A 161 2.40 -10.08 -10.01
CA LEU A 161 3.31 -10.63 -9.00
C LEU A 161 2.73 -10.52 -7.59
N ALA A 162 2.00 -9.44 -7.28
CA ALA A 162 1.30 -9.31 -6.00
C ALA A 162 0.21 -10.39 -5.85
N ALA A 163 -0.57 -10.64 -6.91
CA ALA A 163 -1.56 -11.71 -6.92
C ALA A 163 -0.91 -13.10 -6.77
N ALA A 164 0.23 -13.33 -7.45
CA ALA A 164 1.01 -14.56 -7.33
C ALA A 164 1.54 -14.78 -5.90
N LEU A 165 2.07 -13.73 -5.27
CA LEU A 165 2.53 -13.78 -3.87
C LEU A 165 1.39 -14.15 -2.92
N GLN A 166 0.21 -13.56 -3.11
CA GLN A 166 -0.93 -13.81 -2.22
C GLN A 166 -1.39 -15.27 -2.22
N ILE A 167 -1.40 -15.91 -3.39
CA ILE A 167 -1.82 -17.31 -3.52
C ILE A 167 -0.68 -18.31 -3.33
N HIS A 168 0.54 -17.82 -3.08
CA HIS A 168 1.71 -18.67 -2.89
C HIS A 168 1.53 -19.54 -1.64
N PRO A 169 1.76 -20.86 -1.71
CA PRO A 169 1.43 -21.79 -0.62
C PRO A 169 2.25 -21.53 0.65
N GLU A 170 3.47 -21.01 0.51
CA GLU A 170 4.32 -20.64 1.64
C GLU A 170 4.09 -19.19 2.12
N CYS A 171 3.25 -18.38 1.47
CA CYS A 171 3.06 -17.00 1.88
C CYS A 171 2.16 -16.92 3.12
N SER A 172 2.73 -16.49 4.25
CA SER A 172 1.95 -16.18 5.44
C SER A 172 1.22 -14.82 5.31
N ARG A 173 0.18 -14.64 6.13
CA ARG A 173 -0.60 -13.42 6.20
C ARG A 173 0.24 -12.18 6.56
N PRO A 174 1.24 -12.26 7.47
CA PRO A 174 2.20 -11.17 7.68
C PRO A 174 2.93 -10.72 6.42
N VAL A 175 3.54 -11.66 5.67
CA VAL A 175 4.27 -11.33 4.44
C VAL A 175 3.34 -10.65 3.44
N TRP A 176 2.15 -11.21 3.24
CA TRP A 176 1.15 -10.62 2.38
C TRP A 176 0.73 -9.22 2.85
N ASN A 177 0.50 -9.00 4.15
CA ASN A 177 0.10 -7.71 4.68
C ASN A 177 1.16 -6.63 4.41
N TYR A 178 2.46 -6.94 4.60
CA TYR A 178 3.54 -6.03 4.23
C TYR A 178 3.53 -5.70 2.73
N ALA A 179 3.44 -6.71 1.87
CA ALA A 179 3.41 -6.51 0.42
C ALA A 179 2.18 -5.71 -0.03
N LYS A 180 1.00 -6.06 0.47
CA LYS A 180 -0.29 -5.42 0.18
C LYS A 180 -0.24 -3.92 0.45
N VAL A 181 0.30 -3.50 1.59
CA VAL A 181 0.44 -2.07 1.94
C VAL A 181 1.30 -1.34 0.90
N GLN A 182 2.45 -1.91 0.51
CA GLN A 182 3.34 -1.27 -0.46
C GLN A 182 2.77 -1.26 -1.88
N VAL A 183 2.08 -2.34 -2.28
CA VAL A 183 1.38 -2.40 -3.58
C VAL A 183 0.32 -1.30 -3.67
N PHE A 184 -0.51 -1.14 -2.65
CA PHE A 184 -1.50 -0.06 -2.66
C PHE A 184 -0.86 1.33 -2.62
N ALA A 185 0.16 1.56 -1.79
CA ALA A 185 0.87 2.83 -1.76
C ALA A 185 1.49 3.18 -3.12
N CYS A 186 2.04 2.20 -3.83
CA CYS A 186 2.55 2.38 -5.18
C CYS A 186 1.45 2.75 -6.18
N PHE A 187 0.29 2.11 -6.10
CA PHE A 187 -0.84 2.46 -6.98
C PHE A 187 -1.41 3.85 -6.68
N ASP A 188 -1.54 4.22 -5.40
CA ASP A 188 -1.96 5.56 -5.00
C ASP A 188 -0.96 6.62 -5.52
N ALA A 189 0.34 6.36 -5.39
CA ALA A 189 1.38 7.23 -5.95
C ALA A 189 1.29 7.36 -7.48
N LEU A 190 0.93 6.27 -8.19
CA LEU A 190 0.67 6.31 -9.62
C LEU A 190 -0.59 7.11 -9.99
N VAL A 191 -1.67 7.06 -9.17
CA VAL A 191 -2.83 7.95 -9.33
C VAL A 191 -2.39 9.40 -9.26
N GLU A 192 -1.65 9.73 -8.19
CA GLU A 192 -1.22 11.08 -7.89
C GLU A 192 -0.32 11.61 -9.01
N PHE A 193 0.68 10.81 -9.40
CA PHE A 193 1.57 11.11 -10.51
C PHE A 193 0.79 11.34 -11.81
N ALA A 194 -0.09 10.41 -12.21
CA ALA A 194 -0.89 10.55 -13.42
C ALA A 194 -1.78 11.80 -13.38
N SER A 195 -2.34 12.12 -12.22
CA SER A 195 -3.18 13.31 -12.00
C SER A 195 -2.38 14.61 -12.13
N SER A 196 -1.12 14.60 -11.68
CA SER A 196 -0.18 15.73 -11.75
C SER A 196 0.31 16.04 -13.17
N LEU A 197 0.21 15.09 -14.11
CA LEU A 197 0.64 15.30 -15.50
C LEU A 197 -0.19 16.44 -16.15
N PRO A 198 0.43 17.44 -16.77
CA PRO A 198 -0.30 18.53 -17.39
C PRO A 198 -1.09 18.02 -18.60
N ARG A 199 -2.24 18.63 -18.87
CA ARG A 199 -3.10 18.25 -20.01
C ARG A 199 -2.40 18.46 -21.35
N GLU A 200 -1.55 19.48 -21.41
CA GLU A 200 -0.65 19.76 -22.51
C GLU A 200 0.79 19.77 -22.00
N PRO A 201 1.75 19.32 -22.82
CA PRO A 201 3.14 19.37 -22.45
C PRO A 201 3.62 20.80 -22.12
N SER A 202 4.01 21.01 -20.87
CA SER A 202 4.50 22.29 -20.35
C SER A 202 5.98 22.20 -19.99
N SER A 203 6.68 23.34 -19.96
CA SER A 203 8.08 23.42 -19.50
C SER A 203 8.22 23.31 -17.98
N SER A 204 7.14 23.03 -17.25
CA SER A 204 7.16 22.82 -15.81
C SER A 204 7.73 21.44 -15.50
N ARG A 205 8.65 21.36 -14.54
CA ARG A 205 9.19 20.08 -14.08
C ARG A 205 8.07 19.22 -13.50
N ILE A 206 7.92 18.02 -14.05
CA ILE A 206 7.05 16.98 -13.48
C ILE A 206 7.91 16.10 -12.61
N SER A 207 7.47 15.86 -11.39
CA SER A 207 8.18 15.01 -10.44
C SER A 207 7.60 13.60 -10.45
N ALA A 208 8.47 12.59 -10.59
CA ALA A 208 8.13 11.19 -10.29
C ALA A 208 8.49 10.80 -8.84
N ALA A 209 8.86 11.78 -7.98
CA ALA A 209 9.38 11.50 -6.64
C ALA A 209 8.43 10.71 -5.74
N VAL A 210 7.12 10.95 -5.86
CA VAL A 210 6.10 10.21 -5.09
C VAL A 210 6.08 8.72 -5.49
N VAL A 211 6.24 8.42 -6.78
CA VAL A 211 6.33 7.04 -7.29
C VAL A 211 7.65 6.40 -6.86
N PHE A 212 8.76 7.14 -6.96
CA PHE A 212 10.08 6.69 -6.50
C PHE A 212 10.07 6.30 -5.02
N GLU A 213 9.52 7.17 -4.16
CA GLU A 213 9.44 6.90 -2.72
C GLU A 213 8.57 5.66 -2.42
N ALA A 214 7.42 5.53 -3.10
CA ALA A 214 6.55 4.37 -2.93
C ALA A 214 7.20 3.07 -3.41
N CYS A 215 7.87 3.08 -4.57
CA CYS A 215 8.57 1.92 -5.11
C CYS A 215 9.79 1.53 -4.26
N GLY A 216 10.50 2.50 -3.67
CA GLY A 216 11.66 2.25 -2.82
C GLY A 216 11.35 1.42 -1.56
N LYS A 217 10.08 1.41 -1.10
CA LYS A 217 9.65 0.66 0.08
C LYS A 217 9.61 -0.86 -0.16
N PHE A 218 9.59 -1.33 -1.41
CA PHE A 218 9.58 -2.77 -1.73
C PHE A 218 10.87 -3.49 -1.32
N ALA A 219 12.01 -2.80 -1.34
CA ALA A 219 13.29 -3.36 -0.91
C ALA A 219 13.26 -3.83 0.55
N SER A 220 12.41 -3.21 1.37
CA SER A 220 12.24 -3.51 2.79
C SER A 220 11.32 -4.70 3.07
N LEU A 221 10.66 -5.29 2.06
CA LEU A 221 9.72 -6.39 2.27
C LEU A 221 10.38 -7.61 2.92
N PRO A 222 9.67 -8.29 3.83
CA PRO A 222 10.18 -9.51 4.43
C PRO A 222 10.22 -10.63 3.39
N ARG A 223 11.38 -11.27 3.24
CA ARG A 223 11.61 -12.38 2.30
C ARG A 223 11.29 -13.76 2.89
N SER A 224 10.97 -13.79 4.18
CA SER A 224 10.61 -15.02 4.89
C SER A 224 9.48 -14.75 5.87
N ASN A 225 8.66 -15.78 6.13
CA ASN A 225 7.60 -15.68 7.12
C ASN A 225 8.16 -15.39 8.53
N ALA A 226 9.35 -15.92 8.84
CA ALA A 226 10.00 -15.69 10.11
C ALA A 226 10.41 -14.22 10.30
N ASP A 227 10.93 -13.56 9.26
CA ASP A 227 11.21 -12.12 9.31
C ASP A 227 9.92 -11.32 9.48
N ALA A 228 8.88 -11.63 8.70
CA ALA A 228 7.60 -10.91 8.77
C ALA A 228 6.97 -10.96 10.17
N ILE A 229 6.86 -12.14 10.78
CA ILE A 229 6.25 -12.28 12.10
C ILE A 229 7.11 -11.67 13.22
N LYS A 230 8.45 -11.72 13.10
CA LYS A 230 9.35 -11.04 14.05
C LYS A 230 9.12 -9.53 14.04
N ARG A 231 8.92 -8.95 12.86
CA ARG A 231 8.63 -7.52 12.74
C ARG A 231 7.27 -7.15 13.33
N GLU A 232 6.23 -7.95 13.09
CA GLU A 232 4.91 -7.75 13.72
C GLU A 232 5.00 -7.85 15.25
N LEU A 233 5.60 -8.92 15.77
CA LEU A 233 5.78 -9.11 17.21
C LEU A 233 6.59 -7.98 17.85
N LYS A 234 7.66 -7.52 17.19
CA LYS A 234 8.46 -6.40 17.65
C LYS A 234 7.64 -5.11 17.66
N SER A 235 6.91 -4.81 16.59
CA SER A 235 6.07 -3.61 16.53
C SER A 235 5.03 -3.61 17.64
N THR A 236 4.38 -4.74 17.90
CA THR A 236 3.40 -4.85 19.00
C THR A 236 4.07 -4.77 20.37
N PHE A 237 5.25 -5.36 20.54
CA PHE A 237 6.02 -5.21 21.78
C PHE A 237 6.35 -3.74 22.06
N ASP A 238 6.84 -3.01 21.05
CA ASP A 238 7.21 -1.61 21.18
C ASP A 238 5.97 -0.77 21.55
N LEU A 239 4.82 -0.96 20.88
CA LEU A 239 3.56 -0.28 21.21
C LEU A 239 3.06 -0.56 22.63
N VAL A 240 3.09 -1.83 23.06
CA VAL A 240 2.68 -2.21 24.43
C VAL A 240 3.67 -1.64 25.46
N GLN A 241 4.95 -1.55 25.12
CA GLN A 241 5.98 -0.95 25.96
C GLN A 241 5.75 0.55 26.11
N ASP A 242 5.43 1.26 25.02
CA ASP A 242 5.15 2.69 25.03
C ASP A 242 3.90 2.98 25.89
N ALA A 243 2.79 2.25 25.67
CA ALA A 243 1.58 2.37 26.49
C ALA A 243 1.83 2.06 27.98
N SER A 244 2.71 1.09 28.28
CA SER A 244 3.11 0.78 29.65
C SER A 244 3.95 1.89 30.29
N VAL A 245 4.76 2.61 29.52
CA VAL A 245 5.56 3.74 30.02
C VAL A 245 4.64 4.93 30.25
N GLU A 246 3.79 5.25 29.28
CA GLU A 246 2.82 6.35 29.35
C GLU A 246 1.89 6.20 30.57
N LEU A 247 1.27 5.03 30.78
CA LEU A 247 0.41 4.82 31.93
C LEU A 247 1.18 4.91 33.27
N LYS A 248 2.44 4.47 33.28
CA LYS A 248 3.28 4.57 34.48
C LYS A 248 3.63 6.01 34.81
N GLU A 249 3.92 6.82 33.79
CA GLU A 249 4.18 8.26 33.93
C GLU A 249 2.92 8.99 34.40
N ALA A 250 1.76 8.71 33.80
CA ALA A 250 0.46 9.26 34.24
C ALA A 250 0.16 8.94 35.72
N ILE A 251 0.36 7.70 36.17
CA ILE A 251 0.20 7.32 37.58
C ILE A 251 1.17 8.11 38.48
N ALA A 252 2.41 8.28 38.05
CA ALA A 252 3.42 9.01 38.82
C ALA A 252 3.07 10.48 38.97
N GLU A 253 2.59 11.13 37.90
CA GLU A 253 2.13 12.53 37.92
C GLU A 253 0.94 12.72 38.87
N GLN A 254 -0.04 11.81 38.84
CA GLN A 254 -1.21 11.84 39.74
C GLN A 254 -0.86 11.56 41.21
N THR A 255 0.28 10.91 41.48
CA THR A 255 0.74 10.58 42.84
C THR A 255 1.75 11.61 43.38
N ALA A 256 2.48 12.30 42.51
CA ALA A 256 3.50 13.29 42.88
C ALA A 256 2.90 14.62 43.36
N THR A 257 1.60 14.83 43.17
CA THR A 257 0.85 15.98 43.68
C THR A 257 0.66 15.91 45.19
N ASP A 258 1.72 16.22 45.93
CA ASP A 258 1.64 16.82 47.25
C ASP A 258 1.10 18.26 47.09
N ARG A 259 -0.18 18.39 46.69
CA ARG A 259 -0.89 19.69 46.58
C ARG A 259 -1.29 20.24 47.95
N SER A 260 -0.59 19.84 49.02
CA SER A 260 -0.79 20.32 50.39
C SER A 260 -0.26 21.75 50.62
N ASN A 261 0.22 22.46 49.59
CA ASN A 261 0.79 23.81 49.73
C ASN A 261 0.44 24.81 48.60
N VAL A 262 -0.71 24.69 47.92
CA VAL A 262 -1.27 25.88 47.24
C VAL A 262 -2.20 26.56 48.23
N GLY A 263 -1.59 27.31 49.14
CA GLY A 263 -2.30 28.26 49.97
C GLY A 263 -2.92 29.36 49.13
N ASP A 264 -4.06 29.87 49.60
CA ASP A 264 -4.62 31.20 49.35
C ASP A 264 -3.87 32.02 48.31
N ALA A 265 -4.34 31.96 47.07
CA ALA A 265 -4.21 33.07 46.16
C ALA A 265 -5.58 33.25 45.50
N ASP A 266 -6.38 34.11 46.12
CA ASP A 266 -7.39 34.90 45.40
C ASP A 266 -6.72 35.48 44.15
N ASP A 267 -7.02 34.92 42.98
CA ASP A 267 -6.86 35.64 41.72
C ASP A 267 -8.01 35.21 40.80
N ASP A 268 -9.14 35.87 41.04
CA ASP A 268 -10.18 36.10 40.05
C ASP A 268 -9.51 36.78 38.83
N ASP A 269 -9.01 36.03 37.84
CA ASP A 269 -8.90 36.55 36.47
C ASP A 269 -8.53 35.51 35.39
N LEU A 270 -9.42 35.43 34.40
CA LEU A 270 -9.21 35.15 32.98
C LEU A 270 -9.32 33.71 32.47
N ASP A 271 -10.56 33.39 32.05
CA ASP A 271 -10.91 32.91 30.71
C ASP A 271 -9.85 32.02 30.00
N ASP A 272 -9.91 30.71 30.23
CA ASP A 272 -9.58 29.72 29.21
C ASP A 272 -10.83 29.44 28.36
N PRO A 273 -10.98 30.04 27.16
CA PRO A 273 -12.13 29.84 26.30
C PRO A 273 -12.25 28.42 25.70
N PHE A 274 -11.32 27.50 26.01
CA PHE A 274 -11.38 26.09 25.60
C PHE A 274 -11.64 25.11 26.74
N GLY A 275 -11.71 25.56 28.00
CA GLY A 275 -12.00 24.69 29.14
C GLY A 275 -11.07 23.45 29.20
N LEU A 276 -9.81 23.60 28.79
CA LEU A 276 -8.76 22.59 28.96
C LEU A 276 -8.09 22.75 30.33
N GLY A 277 -8.83 23.30 31.29
CA GLY A 277 -8.43 23.48 32.68
C GLY A 277 -8.67 22.19 33.45
N ASP A 278 -7.60 21.69 34.06
CA ASP A 278 -7.53 20.65 35.08
C ASP A 278 -8.30 19.36 34.75
N GLU A 279 -7.59 18.36 34.20
CA GLU A 279 -8.04 16.98 34.38
C GLU A 279 -8.23 16.74 35.88
N ASP A 280 -9.46 16.37 36.27
CA ASP A 280 -9.77 16.09 37.66
C ASP A 280 -8.76 15.08 38.21
N PRO A 281 -8.08 15.40 39.33
CA PRO A 281 -7.05 14.53 39.87
C PRO A 281 -7.66 13.17 40.19
N TRP A 282 -6.96 12.10 39.79
CA TRP A 282 -7.45 10.75 40.02
C TRP A 282 -7.61 10.47 41.52
N THR A 283 -8.74 9.90 41.89
CA THR A 283 -8.98 9.38 43.23
C THR A 283 -8.00 8.25 43.56
N ALA A 284 -7.78 7.99 44.86
CA ALA A 284 -6.93 6.89 45.31
C ALA A 284 -7.38 5.52 44.77
N GLU A 285 -8.70 5.33 44.59
CA GLU A 285 -9.27 4.13 43.98
C GLU A 285 -8.91 4.02 42.50
N GLN A 286 -8.99 5.12 41.75
CA GLN A 286 -8.58 5.18 40.33
C GLN A 286 -7.07 4.93 40.17
N ILE A 287 -6.23 5.50 41.05
CA ILE A 287 -4.78 5.23 41.06
C ILE A 287 -4.50 3.73 41.29
N THR A 288 -5.17 3.13 42.28
CA THR A 288 -5.01 1.69 42.58
C THR A 288 -5.48 0.81 41.42
N LEU A 289 -6.58 1.20 40.76
CA LEU A 289 -7.09 0.53 39.57
C LEU A 289 -6.10 0.63 38.40
N ALA A 290 -5.59 1.83 38.13
CA ALA A 290 -4.61 2.08 37.07
C ALA A 290 -3.31 1.27 37.30
N GLN A 291 -2.83 1.15 38.55
CA GLN A 291 -1.71 0.27 38.89
C GLN A 291 -1.99 -1.20 38.55
N SER A 292 -3.19 -1.69 38.87
CA SER A 292 -3.61 -3.05 38.53
C SER A 292 -3.66 -3.27 37.01
N MET A 293 -4.09 -2.26 36.25
CA MET A 293 -4.13 -2.32 34.79
C MET A 293 -2.72 -2.26 34.18
N LEU A 294 -1.81 -1.48 34.77
CA LEU A 294 -0.40 -1.47 34.38
C LEU A 294 0.24 -2.86 34.51
N GLU A 295 -0.04 -3.59 35.59
CA GLU A 295 0.44 -4.97 35.75
C GLU A 295 -0.10 -5.90 34.65
N LEU A 296 -1.36 -5.73 34.25
CA LEU A 296 -1.97 -6.49 33.16
C LEU A 296 -1.32 -6.20 31.80
N ILE A 297 -1.02 -4.93 31.51
CA ILE A 297 -0.29 -4.52 30.31
C ILE A 297 1.12 -5.14 30.32
N GLN A 298 1.81 -5.11 31.46
CA GLN A 298 3.14 -5.72 31.61
C GLN A 298 3.11 -7.25 31.45
N ALA A 299 2.07 -7.92 31.95
CA ALA A 299 1.85 -9.35 31.74
C ALA A 299 1.65 -9.68 30.25
N THR A 300 0.82 -8.89 29.56
CA THR A 300 0.63 -9.00 28.11
C THR A 300 1.94 -8.83 27.35
N LYS A 301 2.74 -7.81 27.70
CA LYS A 301 4.07 -7.59 27.12
C LYS A 301 4.97 -8.82 27.26
N LYS A 302 5.01 -9.41 28.46
CA LYS A 302 5.79 -10.63 28.72
C LYS A 302 5.33 -11.78 27.82
N ARG A 303 4.02 -11.93 27.62
CA ARG A 303 3.47 -12.97 26.74
C ARG A 303 3.83 -12.78 25.27
N VAL A 304 3.90 -11.54 24.78
CA VAL A 304 4.42 -11.23 23.43
C VAL A 304 5.86 -11.75 23.29
N VAL A 305 6.70 -11.52 24.31
CA VAL A 305 8.10 -12.01 24.33
C VAL A 305 8.15 -13.55 24.35
N GLU A 306 7.36 -14.20 25.21
CA GLU A 306 7.31 -15.66 25.31
C GLU A 306 6.87 -16.31 23.99
N ARG A 307 5.85 -15.76 23.32
CA ARG A 307 5.42 -16.18 21.97
C ARG A 307 6.55 -16.05 20.95
N ASN A 308 7.29 -14.94 20.97
CA ASN A 308 8.43 -14.74 20.06
C ASN A 308 9.53 -15.79 20.30
N VAL A 309 9.87 -16.05 21.56
CA VAL A 309 10.87 -17.07 21.92
C VAL A 309 10.40 -18.47 21.52
N ALA A 310 9.13 -18.81 21.75
CA ALA A 310 8.57 -20.09 21.34
C ALA A 310 8.62 -20.27 19.82
N PHE A 311 8.33 -19.22 19.06
CA PHE A 311 8.41 -19.23 17.61
C PHE A 311 9.85 -19.43 17.09
N LEU A 312 10.82 -18.74 17.69
CA LEU A 312 12.24 -18.91 17.35
C LEU A 312 12.72 -20.35 17.58
N LYS A 313 12.26 -20.99 18.67
CA LYS A 313 12.61 -22.38 19.01
C LYS A 313 11.95 -23.41 18.10
N ALA A 314 10.70 -23.17 17.68
CA ALA A 314 9.96 -24.08 16.81
C ALA A 314 10.36 -23.98 15.32
N SER A 315 11.29 -23.10 14.98
CA SER A 315 11.64 -22.78 13.58
C SER A 315 12.40 -23.88 12.83
N GLU A 316 12.68 -25.03 13.44
CA GLU A 316 13.41 -26.15 12.83
C GLU A 316 12.52 -27.13 12.03
N ASP A 317 11.23 -27.32 12.34
CA ASP A 317 10.42 -28.43 11.75
C ASP A 317 9.19 -27.99 10.91
N ASP A 318 9.09 -28.50 9.67
CA ASP A 318 7.98 -28.40 8.67
C ASP A 318 7.52 -27.00 8.18
N PRO A 319 7.74 -26.64 6.90
CA PRO A 319 7.32 -25.35 6.31
C PRO A 319 5.81 -25.06 6.28
N MET A 320 4.93 -26.05 6.05
CA MET A 320 3.48 -25.81 5.92
C MET A 320 2.80 -25.68 7.28
N PHE A 321 3.20 -26.51 8.25
CA PHE A 321 2.75 -26.37 9.64
C PHE A 321 3.15 -25.01 10.23
N LYS A 322 4.29 -24.44 9.78
CA LYS A 322 4.73 -23.08 10.13
C LYS A 322 3.79 -21.98 9.63
N VAL A 323 3.25 -22.06 8.41
CA VAL A 323 2.40 -20.98 7.87
C VAL A 323 1.12 -20.80 8.68
N ALA A 324 0.43 -21.91 9.01
CA ALA A 324 -0.79 -21.86 9.82
C ALA A 324 -0.52 -21.31 11.24
N ALA A 325 0.57 -21.76 11.89
CA ALA A 325 0.97 -21.28 13.21
C ALA A 325 1.36 -19.78 13.19
N ILE A 326 2.04 -19.33 12.12
CA ILE A 326 2.37 -17.91 11.92
C ILE A 326 1.12 -17.08 11.73
N ASN A 327 0.16 -17.54 10.93
CA ASN A 327 -1.10 -16.85 10.71
C ASN A 327 -1.91 -16.72 12.00
N ALA A 328 -1.98 -17.79 12.79
CA ALA A 328 -2.63 -17.77 14.11
C ALA A 328 -1.91 -16.84 15.10
N THR A 329 -0.58 -16.75 15.01
CA THR A 329 0.20 -15.79 15.82
C THR A 329 -0.06 -14.36 15.39
N SER A 330 -0.03 -14.08 14.08
CA SER A 330 -0.37 -12.77 13.52
C SER A 330 -1.77 -12.32 13.93
N GLU A 331 -2.77 -13.21 13.86
CA GLU A 331 -4.13 -12.92 14.32
C GLU A 331 -4.20 -12.53 15.79
N TRP A 332 -3.47 -13.24 16.65
CA TRP A 332 -3.37 -12.89 18.07
C TRP A 332 -2.67 -11.53 18.26
N VAL A 333 -1.54 -11.30 17.59
CA VAL A 333 -0.78 -10.05 17.67
C VAL A 333 -1.63 -8.84 17.26
N THR A 334 -2.47 -8.97 16.23
CA THR A 334 -3.36 -7.89 15.77
C THR A 334 -4.43 -7.50 16.77
N GLN A 335 -4.70 -8.32 17.79
CA GLN A 335 -5.68 -8.03 18.85
C GLN A 335 -5.04 -7.36 20.07
N VAL A 336 -3.73 -7.55 20.28
CA VAL A 336 -3.04 -7.09 21.49
C VAL A 336 -3.01 -5.57 21.60
N SER A 337 -2.50 -4.87 20.57
CA SER A 337 -2.36 -3.41 20.63
C SER A 337 -3.72 -2.70 20.78
N PRO A 338 -4.78 -3.04 20.01
CA PRO A 338 -6.10 -2.45 20.22
C PRO A 338 -6.70 -2.75 21.60
N ALA A 339 -6.46 -3.94 22.17
CA ALA A 339 -6.94 -4.26 23.52
C ALA A 339 -6.23 -3.44 24.60
N VAL A 340 -4.91 -3.20 24.45
CA VAL A 340 -4.16 -2.30 25.34
C VAL A 340 -4.65 -0.87 25.20
N ASP A 341 -4.80 -0.37 23.97
CA ASP A 341 -5.28 0.98 23.68
C ASP A 341 -6.70 1.22 24.24
N SER A 342 -7.60 0.23 24.07
CA SER A 342 -8.95 0.28 24.64
C SER A 342 -8.92 0.33 26.16
N LEU A 343 -8.00 -0.40 26.80
CA LEU A 343 -7.84 -0.39 28.26
C LEU A 343 -7.31 0.95 28.76
N VAL A 344 -6.26 1.49 28.11
CA VAL A 344 -5.67 2.78 28.48
C VAL A 344 -6.69 3.90 28.28
N THR A 345 -7.40 3.92 27.15
CA THR A 345 -8.45 4.91 26.87
C THR A 345 -9.58 4.85 27.90
N ALA A 346 -10.00 3.64 28.31
CA ALA A 346 -11.06 3.48 29.31
C ALA A 346 -10.66 4.04 30.70
N LEU A 347 -9.35 4.10 31.02
CA LEU A 347 -8.88 4.68 32.27
C LEU A 347 -9.02 6.21 32.32
N TYR A 348 -8.96 6.89 31.17
CA TYR A 348 -9.14 8.34 31.07
C TYR A 348 -10.62 8.77 31.06
N SER A 349 -11.57 7.83 31.01
CA SER A 349 -13.01 8.08 31.14
C SER A 349 -13.61 7.25 32.28
N PRO A 350 -13.21 7.49 33.54
CA PRO A 350 -13.47 6.59 34.66
C PRO A 350 -14.94 6.49 35.10
N ASP A 351 -15.84 7.34 34.59
CA ASP A 351 -17.29 7.28 34.84
C ASP A 351 -17.97 6.02 34.30
N HIS A 352 -17.21 5.17 33.59
CA HIS A 352 -17.69 3.95 32.96
C HIS A 352 -16.91 2.72 33.47
N PRO A 353 -17.12 2.28 34.73
CA PRO A 353 -16.43 1.13 35.31
C PRO A 353 -16.67 -0.17 34.52
N GLU A 354 -17.81 -0.27 33.83
CA GLU A 354 -18.10 -1.38 32.92
C GLU A 354 -17.18 -1.40 31.69
N ALA A 355 -16.82 -0.23 31.14
CA ALA A 355 -15.90 -0.14 29.99
C ALA A 355 -14.49 -0.59 30.37
N ILE A 356 -14.01 -0.18 31.56
CA ILE A 356 -12.72 -0.64 32.10
C ILE A 356 -12.75 -2.16 32.30
N ARG A 357 -13.83 -2.69 32.89
CA ARG A 357 -13.99 -4.14 33.12
C ARG A 357 -14.00 -4.94 31.82
N GLU A 358 -14.70 -4.46 30.79
CA GLU A 358 -14.76 -5.08 29.48
C GLU A 358 -13.39 -5.08 28.81
N ALA A 359 -12.71 -3.93 28.75
CA ALA A 359 -11.37 -3.81 28.18
C ALA A 359 -10.33 -4.67 28.93
N ALA A 360 -10.38 -4.69 30.26
CA ALA A 360 -9.50 -5.53 31.08
C ALA A 360 -9.76 -7.03 30.86
N THR A 361 -11.02 -7.43 30.70
CA THR A 361 -11.37 -8.83 30.39
C THR A 361 -10.85 -9.24 29.02
N ALA A 362 -11.00 -8.38 28.02
CA ALA A 362 -10.48 -8.61 26.68
C ALA A 362 -8.95 -8.75 26.67
N LEU A 363 -8.23 -7.84 27.34
CA LEU A 363 -6.77 -7.91 27.44
C LEU A 363 -6.31 -9.14 28.24
N LYS A 364 -7.03 -9.50 29.31
CA LYS A 364 -6.72 -10.68 30.12
C LYS A 364 -6.82 -12.00 29.35
N ALA A 365 -7.70 -12.08 28.35
CA ALA A 365 -7.77 -13.24 27.47
C ALA A 365 -6.53 -13.38 26.56
N LEU A 366 -5.77 -12.29 26.37
CA LEU A 366 -4.57 -12.23 25.55
C LEU A 366 -3.27 -12.32 26.37
N SER A 367 -3.31 -11.95 27.66
CA SER A 367 -2.24 -12.11 28.66
C SER A 367 -2.10 -13.53 29.19
#